data_AF-A0AB39NZ65-F1
#
_entry.id   AF-A0AB39NZ65-F1
#
_cell.length_a   1.000
_cell.length_b   1.000
_cell.length_c   1.000
_cell.angle_alpha   90.00
_cell.angle_beta   90.00
_cell.angle_gamma   90.00
#
_symmetry.space_group_name_H-M   'P 1'
#
loop_
_entity.id
_entity.type
_entity.pdbx_description
1 polymer ?
#
loop_
_entity_poly.entity_id
_entity_poly.type
_entity_poly.pdbx_seq_one_letter_code
_entity_poly.pdbx_strand_id
1 'polypeptide(L)' 'MAELPESVDRDILEGRTILAVKTIREAQGCSLREAVDLYHQRYAELRPEPGSAQEATRPRVLRFERDGSLTVLEGLQDAQ' A
#
# COMPACT_ATOMS: atom_id res chain seq x y z
N MET A 1 -10.55 -15.55 -11.98
CA MET A 1 -10.55 -14.24 -11.30
C MET A 1 -11.61 -13.40 -11.97
N ALA A 2 -12.57 -12.84 -11.24
CA ALA A 2 -13.59 -11.98 -11.85
C ALA A 2 -12.89 -10.79 -12.49
N GLU A 3 -13.05 -10.65 -13.81
CA GLU A 3 -12.47 -9.56 -14.57
C GLU A 3 -13.21 -8.28 -14.19
N LEU A 4 -12.46 -7.29 -13.71
CA LEU A 4 -13.05 -6.01 -13.35
C LEU A 4 -13.24 -5.16 -14.61
N PRO A 5 -14.30 -4.34 -14.67
CA PRO A 5 -14.48 -3.42 -15.80
C PRO A 5 -13.28 -2.49 -15.95
N GLU A 6 -12.87 -2.21 -17.19
CA GLU A 6 -11.75 -1.29 -17.50
C GLU A 6 -11.93 0.11 -16.89
N SER A 7 -13.19 0.52 -16.66
CA SER A 7 -13.51 1.80 -16.02
C SER A 7 -12.99 1.88 -14.58
N VAL A 8 -12.87 0.75 -13.88
CA VAL A 8 -12.37 0.70 -12.50
C VAL A 8 -10.92 1.15 -12.43
N ASP A 9 -10.07 0.66 -13.34
CA ASP A 9 -8.65 1.01 -13.35
C ASP A 9 -8.45 2.50 -13.66
N ARG A 10 -9.22 3.04 -14.62
CA ARG A 10 -9.23 4.48 -14.90
C ARG A 10 -9.67 5.30 -13.68
N ASP A 11 -10.74 4.88 -13.00
CA ASP A 11 -11.24 5.58 -11.82
C ASP A 11 -10.25 5.51 -10.65
N ILE A 12 -9.53 4.40 -10.51
CA ILE A 12 -8.43 4.24 -9.55
C ILE A 12 -7.30 5.23 -9.86
N LEU A 13 -6.82 5.26 -11.11
CA LEU A 13 -5.70 6.12 -11.52
C LEU A 13 -6.04 7.61 -11.40
N GLU A 14 -7.30 7.99 -11.61
CA GLU A 14 -7.79 9.36 -11.47
C GLU A 14 -8.17 9.73 -10.02
N GLY A 15 -8.01 8.82 -9.04
CA GLY A 15 -8.34 9.08 -7.64
C GLY A 15 -9.85 9.16 -7.35
N ARG A 16 -10.70 8.66 -8.25
CA ARG A 16 -12.16 8.61 -8.12
C ARG A 16 -12.62 7.40 -7.32
N THR A 17 -12.14 7.27 -6.08
CA THR A 17 -12.34 6.09 -5.21
C THR A 17 -13.81 5.67 -5.07
N ILE A 18 -14.72 6.61 -4.82
CA ILE A 18 -16.16 6.29 -4.65
C ILE A 18 -16.75 5.66 -5.93
N LEU A 19 -16.35 6.17 -7.11
CA LEU A 19 -16.85 5.66 -8.39
C LEU A 19 -16.28 4.28 -8.71
N ALA A 20 -14.99 4.06 -8.43
CA ALA A 20 -14.34 2.75 -8.57
C ALA A 20 -15.02 1.71 -7.67
N VAL A 21 -15.19 2.00 -6.37
CA VAL A 21 -15.84 1.08 -5.41
C VAL A 21 -17.28 0.80 -5.80
N LYS A 22 -18.03 1.82 -6.24
CA LYS A 22 -19.40 1.64 -6.74
C LYS A 22 -19.44 0.67 -7.94
N THR A 23 -18.58 0.90 -8.93
CA THR A 23 -18.50 0.07 -10.14
C THR A 23 -18.16 -1.38 -9.80
N ILE A 24 -17.22 -1.61 -8.87
CA ILE A 24 -16.87 -2.96 -8.39
C ILE A 24 -18.09 -3.66 -7.78
N ARG A 25 -18.84 -2.97 -6.90
CA ARG A 25 -20.05 -3.53 -6.27
C ARG A 25 -21.11 -3.91 -7.28
N GLU A 26 -21.36 -3.03 -8.25
CA GLU A 26 -22.39 -3.24 -9.28
C GLU A 26 -21.99 -4.38 -10.23
N ALA A 27 -20.72 -4.46 -10.61
CA ALA A 27 -20.23 -5.50 -11.51
C ALA A 27 -20.18 -6.89 -10.86
N GLN A 28 -19.80 -6.98 -9.59
CA GLN A 28 -19.62 -8.26 -8.89
C GLN A 28 -20.81 -8.66 -8.00
N GLY A 29 -21.77 -7.76 -7.76
CA GLY A 29 -22.88 -8.00 -6.84
C GLY A 29 -22.45 -8.21 -5.39
N CYS A 30 -21.28 -7.66 -4.99
CA CYS A 30 -20.67 -7.90 -3.69
C CYS A 30 -21.05 -6.84 -2.63
N SER A 31 -20.70 -7.14 -1.38
CA SER A 31 -20.85 -6.20 -0.27
C SER A 31 -19.91 -5.00 -0.42
N LEU A 32 -20.18 -3.92 0.32
CA LEU A 32 -19.30 -2.75 0.33
C LEU A 32 -17.89 -3.10 0.81
N ARG A 33 -17.79 -3.96 1.83
CA ARG A 33 -16.49 -4.38 2.36
C ARG A 33 -15.66 -5.12 1.32
N GLU A 34 -16.26 -6.11 0.66
CA GLU A 34 -15.59 -6.87 -0.40
C GLU A 34 -15.15 -5.97 -1.55
N ALA A 35 -15.97 -4.99 -1.94
CA ALA A 35 -15.59 -4.05 -2.99
C ALA A 35 -14.44 -3.12 -2.61
N VAL A 36 -14.35 -2.70 -1.35
CA VAL A 36 -13.22 -1.92 -0.84
C VAL A 36 -11.95 -2.77 -0.81
N ASP A 37 -12.05 -4.04 -0.41
CA ASP A 37 -10.92 -4.97 -0.42
C ASP A 37 -10.39 -5.18 -1.85
N LEU A 38 -11.28 -5.41 -2.81
CA LEU A 38 -10.95 -5.53 -4.23
C LEU A 38 -10.35 -4.23 -4.81
N TYR A 39 -10.89 -3.07 -4.41
CA TYR A 39 -10.34 -1.77 -4.80
C TYR A 39 -8.88 -1.62 -4.32
N HIS A 40 -8.58 -1.96 -3.06
CA HIS A 40 -7.23 -1.86 -2.53
C HIS A 40 -6.26 -2.82 -3.23
N GLN A 41 -6.70 -4.04 -3.52
CA GLN A 41 -5.89 -4.99 -4.28
C GLN A 41 -5.53 -4.42 -5.65
N ARG A 42 -6.51 -3.88 -6.39
CA ARG A 42 -6.28 -3.31 -7.72
C ARG A 42 -5.46 -2.03 -7.68
N TYR A 43 -5.68 -1.19 -6.66
CA TYR A 43 -4.87 0.00 -6.44
C TYR A 43 -3.39 -0.35 -6.26
N ALA A 44 -3.08 -1.40 -5.49
CA ALA A 44 -1.72 -1.88 -5.30
C ALA A 44 -1.12 -2.48 -6.58
N GLU A 45 -1.92 -3.18 -7.39
CA GLU A 45 -1.49 -3.73 -8.69
C GLU A 45 -1.16 -2.61 -9.70
N LEU A 46 -1.98 -1.55 -9.75
CA LEU A 46 -1.81 -0.42 -10.68
C LEU A 46 -0.72 0.57 -10.25
N ARG A 47 -0.46 0.66 -8.95
CA ARG A 47 0.58 1.51 -8.39
C ARG A 47 1.56 0.65 -7.59
N PRO A 48 2.47 -0.07 -8.27
CA PRO A 48 3.61 -0.67 -7.59
C PRO A 48 4.41 0.50 -7.00
N GLU A 49 4.30 0.70 -5.69
CA GLU A 49 5.18 1.61 -5.00
C GLU A 49 6.62 1.14 -5.25
N PRO A 50 7.57 2.04 -5.56
CA PRO A 50 8.98 1.68 -5.54
C PRO A 50 9.38 1.46 -4.07
N GLY A 51 9.07 0.28 -3.51
CA GLY A 51 9.41 -0.08 -2.13
C GLY A 51 8.47 -1.06 -1.41
N SER A 52 7.31 -1.42 -1.96
CA SER A 52 6.34 -2.28 -1.25
C SER A 52 6.64 -3.79 -1.31
N ALA A 53 7.69 -4.19 -2.01
CA ALA A 53 8.35 -5.48 -1.81
C ALA A 53 9.67 -5.25 -1.04
N GLN A 54 9.69 -5.63 0.24
CA GLN A 54 10.89 -5.74 1.09
C GLN A 54 11.45 -4.46 1.72
N GLU A 55 10.63 -3.65 2.38
CA GLU A 55 11.08 -3.15 3.69
C GLU A 55 10.64 -4.16 4.75
N ALA A 56 11.38 -5.27 4.78
CA ALA A 56 11.41 -6.11 5.96
C ALA A 56 11.59 -5.19 7.16
N THR A 57 10.73 -5.37 8.16
CA THR A 57 10.74 -4.75 9.48
C THR A 57 12.13 -4.91 10.10
N ARG A 58 13.11 -4.13 9.64
CA ARG A 58 14.42 -4.05 10.27
C ARG A 58 14.20 -3.15 11.47
N PRO A 59 14.33 -3.67 12.71
CA PRO A 59 14.26 -2.82 13.87
C PRO A 59 15.36 -1.75 13.73
N ARG A 60 14.95 -0.49 13.62
CA ARG A 60 15.86 0.65 13.57
C ARG A 60 16.21 1.01 15.01
N VAL A 61 17.47 0.88 15.38
CA VAL A 61 17.95 1.32 16.70
C VAL A 61 18.13 2.83 16.64
N LEU A 62 17.41 3.55 17.51
CA LEU A 62 17.58 4.99 17.67
C LEU A 62 18.50 5.24 18.86
N ARG A 63 19.49 6.11 18.69
CA ARG A 63 20.30 6.63 19.79
C ARG A 63 19.84 8.04 20.13
N PHE A 64 19.63 8.27 21.42
CA PHE A 64 19.40 9.60 21.96
C PHE A 64 20.72 10.18 22.45
N GLU A 65 21.13 11.29 21.84
CA GLU A 65 22.37 11.99 22.19
C GLU A 65 22.14 12.98 23.34
N ARG A 66 23.22 13.35 24.04
CA ARG A 66 23.14 14.25 25.21
C ARG A 66 22.67 15.67 24.88
N ASP A 67 22.77 16.07 23.61
CA ASP A 67 22.28 17.36 23.09
C ASP A 67 20.78 17.33 22.75
N GLY A 68 20.11 16.18 22.93
CA GLY A 68 18.70 15.99 22.63
C GLY A 68 18.41 15.55 21.20
N SER A 69 19.43 15.29 20.38
CA SER A 69 19.25 14.77 19.03
C SER A 69 18.98 13.26 19.01
N LEU A 70 18.20 12.82 18.02
CA LEU A 70 17.91 11.41 17.75
C LEU A 70 18.62 11.00 16.46
N THR A 71 19.50 10.00 16.53
CA THR A 71 20.23 9.46 15.38
C THR A 71 19.84 8.01 15.12
N VAL A 72 19.73 7.62 13.83
CA VAL A 72 19.48 6.24 13.42
C VAL A 72 20.81 5.50 13.35
N LEU A 73 20.95 4.41 14.11
CA LEU A 73 22.09 3.51 14.00
C LEU A 73 21.84 2.50 12.88
N GLU A 74 22.40 2.76 11.69
CA GLU A 74 22.38 1.82 10.58
C GLU A 74 23.56 0.84 10.70
N GLY A 75 23.26 -0.42 11.04
CA GLY A 75 24.21 -1.54 10.92
C GLY A 75 25.09 -1.79 12.14
N LEU A 76 24.81 -2.87 12.86
CA LEU A 76 25.85 -3.62 13.53
C LEU A 76 26.69 -4.24 12.40
N GLN A 77 27.80 -3.61 12.00
CA GLN A 77 28.82 -4.36 11.25
C GLN A 77 29.44 -5.33 12.25
N ASP A 78 29.26 -6.62 11.99
CA ASP A 78 29.86 -7.71 12.74
C ASP A 78 31.34 -7.40 13.03
N ALA A 79 31.70 -7.38 14.31
CA ALA A 79 33.07 -7.23 14.74
C ALA A 79 33.86 -8.48 14.31
N GLN A 80 34.96 -8.25 13.58
CA GLN A 80 36.01 -9.24 13.32
C GLN A 80 37.09 -9.16 14.39
#